data_AF-A0A934TYG8-F1
#
_entry.id   AF-A0A934TYG8-F1
#
_cell.length_a   1.000
_cell.length_b   1.000
_cell.length_c   1.000
_cell.angle_alpha   90.00
_cell.angle_beta   90.00
_cell.angle_gamma   90.00
#
_symmetry.space_group_name_H-M   'P 1'
#
loop_
_entity.id
_entity.type
_entity.pdbx_description
1 polymer ?
#
loop_
_entity_poly.entity_id
_entity_poly.type
_entity_poly.pdbx_seq_one_letter_code
_entity_poly.pdbx_strand_id
1 'polypeptide(L)'
;MSIASEISRINQNIAAAYTACSEKGAVMPIAENSDHLADTINSIQQGGNVEVLSKYVDFIDTDGTILYSYTEAEVQELTELPPLPERQGYTYQEWNWSLADIKAYGFPLTVGAVRIPTDGKTHITIDLLYGGSMVAWLGVSIMAGQQITVEWGDGTTEDLTTNRVTHRYASAGQYEILIDSNQRFLLNPFSQNRYMPYFITKADIGLHCDCNTSTFYNCANLEEISIPMNESLSAATFDNCNSLKSITIPSTSASVPSFKTCRSLKTVSLPKNDIAFAISTFESCQSIKRFSFPKNQTVIYRGLMKGCASLQSLFIPESVSEIQDSAFYNCRAVNSIDLSALTSVPTLESTSAIPTDAVLLVRNAEMLAAFQSAADWSSFAARMQIGGKYAET
;
A
#
# COMPACT_ATOMS: atom_id res chain seq x y z
N MET A 1 3.32 -23.88 -38.09
CA MET A 1 4.09 -24.72 -37.14
C MET A 1 3.12 -25.29 -36.14
N SER A 2 3.21 -26.58 -35.81
CA SER A 2 2.43 -27.13 -34.70
C SER A 2 2.97 -26.58 -33.38
N ILE A 3 2.12 -26.49 -32.36
CA ILE A 3 2.52 -26.08 -31.01
C ILE A 3 3.72 -26.91 -30.52
N ALA A 4 3.75 -28.20 -30.84
CA ALA A 4 4.89 -29.09 -30.55
C ALA A 4 6.20 -28.69 -31.26
N SER A 5 6.14 -28.23 -32.51
CA SER A 5 7.33 -27.75 -33.23
C SER A 5 7.83 -26.40 -32.71
N GLU A 6 6.93 -25.54 -32.23
CA GLU A 6 7.29 -24.24 -31.64
C GLU A 6 7.92 -24.42 -30.25
N ILE A 7 7.40 -25.36 -29.45
CA ILE A 7 7.97 -25.76 -28.16
C ILE A 7 9.38 -26.34 -28.32
N SER A 8 9.58 -27.21 -29.31
CA SER A 8 10.92 -27.76 -29.60
C SER A 8 11.92 -26.66 -29.97
N ARG A 9 11.46 -25.64 -30.72
CA ARG A 9 12.27 -24.47 -31.09
C ARG A 9 12.62 -23.60 -29.88
N ILE A 10 11.66 -23.35 -28.99
CA ILE A 10 11.85 -22.56 -27.76
C ILE A 10 12.84 -23.25 -26.82
N ASN A 11 12.69 -24.56 -26.60
CA ASN A 11 13.61 -25.34 -25.76
C ASN A 11 15.04 -25.37 -26.31
N GLN A 12 15.21 -25.47 -27.63
CA GLN A 12 16.53 -25.39 -28.27
C GLN A 12 17.17 -24.00 -28.09
N ASN A 13 16.39 -22.92 -28.19
CA ASN A 13 16.89 -21.56 -28.00
C ASN A 13 17.30 -21.28 -26.55
N ILE A 14 16.55 -21.81 -25.58
CA ILE A 14 16.88 -21.70 -24.15
C ILE A 14 18.20 -22.44 -23.87
N ALA A 15 18.36 -23.67 -24.35
CA ALA A 15 19.59 -24.44 -24.19
C ALA A 15 20.81 -23.76 -24.84
N ALA A 16 20.64 -23.15 -26.01
CA ALA A 16 21.68 -22.38 -26.68
C ALA A 16 22.08 -21.12 -25.88
N ALA A 17 21.11 -20.42 -25.28
CA ALA A 17 21.36 -19.26 -24.43
C ALA A 17 22.12 -19.61 -23.13
N TYR A 18 21.76 -20.73 -22.49
CA TYR A 18 22.49 -21.25 -21.31
C TYR A 18 23.95 -21.58 -21.65
N THR A 19 24.19 -22.24 -22.79
CA THR A 19 25.54 -22.59 -23.25
C THR A 19 26.37 -21.33 -23.50
N ALA A 20 25.82 -20.35 -24.21
CA ALA A 20 26.49 -19.08 -24.50
C ALA A 20 26.78 -18.22 -23.26
N CYS A 21 25.94 -18.30 -22.22
CA CYS A 21 26.17 -17.61 -20.94
C CYS A 21 27.25 -18.30 -20.10
N SER A 22 27.24 -19.64 -20.07
CA SER A 22 28.25 -20.45 -19.37
C SER A 22 29.66 -20.25 -19.96
N GLU A 23 29.78 -20.24 -21.29
CA GLU A 23 31.05 -19.96 -21.99
C GLU A 23 31.62 -18.56 -21.72
N LYS A 24 30.79 -17.62 -21.29
CA LYS A 24 31.17 -16.23 -20.94
C LYS A 24 31.33 -15.99 -19.43
N GLY A 25 31.24 -17.03 -18.60
CA GLY A 25 31.40 -16.94 -17.15
C GLY A 25 30.26 -16.19 -16.44
N ALA A 26 29.10 -16.03 -17.09
CA ALA A 26 27.92 -15.41 -16.49
C ALA A 26 27.06 -16.48 -15.81
N VAL A 27 26.69 -16.24 -14.55
CA VAL A 27 25.71 -17.06 -13.82
C VAL A 27 24.32 -16.47 -14.07
N MET A 28 23.46 -17.19 -14.79
CA MET A 28 22.04 -16.80 -14.93
C MET A 28 21.25 -17.14 -13.67
N PRO A 29 20.14 -16.42 -13.38
CA PRO A 29 19.23 -16.75 -12.29
C PRO A 29 18.76 -18.20 -12.38
N ILE A 30 18.64 -18.82 -11.21
CA ILE A 30 18.31 -20.23 -11.00
C ILE A 30 16.95 -20.56 -11.65
N ALA A 31 16.76 -21.82 -12.03
CA ALA A 31 15.71 -22.41 -12.87
C ALA A 31 14.22 -22.19 -12.48
N GLU A 32 13.88 -21.31 -11.54
CA GLU A 32 12.51 -21.15 -11.01
C GLU A 32 11.52 -20.57 -12.04
N ASN A 33 11.98 -19.81 -13.04
CA ASN A 33 11.09 -19.32 -14.12
C ASN A 33 10.75 -20.38 -15.19
N SER A 34 11.51 -21.47 -15.30
CA SER A 34 11.16 -22.56 -16.24
C SER A 34 10.10 -23.49 -15.69
N ASP A 35 10.05 -23.70 -14.37
CA ASP A 35 9.03 -24.55 -13.73
C ASP A 35 7.66 -23.86 -13.76
N HIS A 36 7.60 -22.54 -13.56
CA HIS A 36 6.38 -21.74 -13.76
C HIS A 36 5.83 -21.81 -15.19
N LEU A 37 6.69 -21.89 -16.20
CA LEU A 37 6.27 -22.04 -17.59
C LEU A 37 5.87 -23.49 -17.89
N ALA A 38 6.59 -24.48 -17.36
CA ALA A 38 6.30 -25.90 -17.53
C ALA A 38 4.96 -26.31 -16.87
N ASP A 39 4.68 -25.80 -15.67
CA ASP A 39 3.42 -26.05 -14.96
C ASP A 39 2.24 -25.35 -15.63
N THR A 40 2.45 -24.13 -16.13
CA THR A 40 1.46 -23.40 -16.93
C THR A 40 1.18 -24.15 -18.24
N ILE A 41 2.22 -24.69 -18.91
CA ILE A 41 2.10 -25.48 -20.14
C ILE A 41 1.40 -26.82 -19.87
N ASN A 42 1.69 -27.49 -18.75
CA ASN A 42 1.05 -28.75 -18.34
C ASN A 42 -0.44 -28.56 -18.02
N SER A 43 -0.80 -27.45 -17.35
CA SER A 43 -2.19 -27.07 -17.06
C SER A 43 -2.98 -26.79 -18.35
N ILE A 44 -2.35 -26.15 -19.33
CA ILE A 44 -2.93 -25.90 -20.66
C ILE A 44 -3.08 -27.20 -21.46
N GLN A 45 -2.12 -28.13 -21.37
CA GLN A 45 -2.19 -29.45 -22.03
C GLN A 45 -3.33 -30.34 -21.49
N GLN A 46 -3.77 -30.14 -20.25
CA GLN A 46 -4.82 -30.93 -19.60
C GLN A 46 -6.22 -30.30 -19.68
N GLY A 47 -6.38 -29.15 -20.35
CA GLY A 47 -7.68 -28.52 -20.58
C GLY A 47 -8.33 -27.89 -19.35
N GLY A 48 -7.53 -27.52 -18.33
CA GLY A 48 -8.02 -26.86 -17.11
C GLY A 48 -8.19 -25.35 -17.26
N ASN A 49 -9.25 -24.78 -16.66
CA ASN A 49 -9.42 -23.34 -16.50
C ASN A 49 -8.38 -22.77 -15.53
N VAL A 50 -7.73 -21.68 -15.92
CA VAL A 50 -6.75 -20.99 -15.07
C VAL A 50 -7.47 -19.98 -14.18
N GLU A 51 -7.88 -20.39 -12.98
CA GLU A 51 -8.10 -19.44 -11.88
C GLU A 51 -6.74 -18.96 -11.39
N VAL A 52 -6.39 -17.70 -11.68
CA VAL A 52 -5.24 -17.07 -11.02
C VAL A 52 -5.69 -16.58 -9.64
N LEU A 53 -6.00 -17.49 -8.73
CA LEU A 53 -5.98 -17.17 -7.29
C LEU A 53 -4.52 -16.86 -6.93
N SER A 54 -4.23 -15.82 -6.13
CA SER A 54 -2.88 -15.68 -5.57
C SER A 54 -2.61 -16.90 -4.70
N LYS A 55 -1.78 -17.84 -5.17
CA LYS A 55 -1.49 -19.11 -4.47
C LYS A 55 -0.43 -18.95 -3.37
N TYR A 56 -0.20 -17.73 -2.90
CA TYR A 56 0.97 -17.38 -2.09
C TYR A 56 0.61 -16.86 -0.69
N VAL A 57 1.54 -17.05 0.25
CA VAL A 57 1.64 -16.41 1.56
C VAL A 57 2.80 -15.45 1.56
N ASP A 58 2.48 -14.17 1.77
CA ASP A 58 3.48 -13.11 1.78
C ASP A 58 3.80 -12.64 3.19
N PHE A 59 5.08 -12.56 3.49
CA PHE A 59 5.62 -12.04 4.73
C PHE A 59 6.09 -10.61 4.51
N ILE A 60 5.51 -9.65 5.21
CA ILE A 60 5.64 -8.21 4.94
C ILE A 60 6.12 -7.45 6.19
N ASP A 61 7.11 -6.57 6.04
CA ASP A 61 7.58 -5.71 7.14
C ASP A 61 6.58 -4.58 7.47
N THR A 62 6.78 -3.84 8.57
CA THR A 62 5.92 -2.71 8.98
C THR A 62 5.86 -1.58 7.95
N ASP A 63 6.89 -1.48 7.10
CA ASP A 63 6.97 -0.56 5.97
C ASP A 63 6.48 -1.16 4.65
N GLY A 64 5.85 -2.33 4.67
CA GLY A 64 5.13 -2.91 3.53
C GLY A 64 6.02 -3.58 2.50
N THR A 65 7.31 -3.67 2.77
CA THR A 65 8.24 -4.46 1.98
C THR A 65 7.90 -5.94 2.13
N ILE A 66 7.67 -6.63 1.01
CA ILE A 66 7.55 -8.09 1.00
C ILE A 66 8.95 -8.65 1.22
N LEU A 67 9.14 -9.32 2.35
CA LEU A 67 10.40 -9.94 2.75
C LEU A 67 10.49 -11.37 2.21
N TYR A 68 9.37 -12.11 2.22
CA TYR A 68 9.30 -13.50 1.73
C TYR A 68 7.94 -13.76 1.06
N SER A 69 7.90 -14.73 0.14
CA SER A 69 6.68 -15.19 -0.53
C SER A 69 6.77 -16.71 -0.73
N TYR A 70 5.74 -17.45 -0.32
CA TYR A 70 5.69 -18.91 -0.39
C TYR A 70 4.39 -19.37 -1.04
N THR A 71 4.44 -20.37 -1.91
CA THR A 71 3.25 -21.08 -2.39
C THR A 71 2.56 -21.84 -1.25
N GLU A 72 1.31 -22.22 -1.45
CA GLU A 72 0.57 -23.09 -0.52
C GLU A 72 1.34 -24.38 -0.17
N ALA A 73 1.92 -25.05 -1.18
CA ALA A 73 2.70 -26.27 -0.97
C ALA A 73 3.94 -26.01 -0.10
N GLU A 74 4.70 -24.95 -0.40
CA GLU A 74 5.89 -24.57 0.37
C GLU A 74 5.54 -24.23 1.82
N VAL A 75 4.40 -23.56 2.07
CA VAL A 75 3.94 -23.28 3.43
C VAL A 75 3.61 -24.54 4.21
N GLN A 76 3.04 -25.57 3.57
CA GLN A 76 2.78 -26.84 4.26
C GLN A 76 4.08 -27.55 4.66
N GLU A 77 5.15 -27.36 3.89
CA GLU A 77 6.48 -27.91 4.15
C GLU A 77 7.28 -27.13 5.21
N LEU A 78 6.97 -25.85 5.45
CA LEU A 78 7.63 -25.05 6.48
C LEU A 78 7.55 -25.74 7.84
N THR A 79 8.70 -25.89 8.50
CA THR A 79 8.79 -26.34 9.90
C THR A 79 8.84 -25.17 10.87
N GLU A 80 9.23 -24.00 10.38
CA GLU A 80 9.26 -22.73 11.10
C GLU A 80 8.95 -21.57 10.14
N LEU A 81 8.65 -20.40 10.69
CA LEU A 81 8.45 -19.18 9.88
C LEU A 81 9.80 -18.68 9.36
N PRO A 82 9.86 -18.01 8.19
CA PRO A 82 11.08 -17.32 7.77
C PRO A 82 11.56 -16.34 8.84
N PRO A 83 12.87 -16.11 8.96
CA PRO A 83 13.39 -15.19 9.97
C PRO A 83 12.93 -13.76 9.66
N LEU A 84 12.37 -13.07 10.65
CA LEU A 84 12.08 -11.65 10.53
C LEU A 84 13.40 -10.85 10.69
N PRO A 85 13.80 -10.00 9.73
CA PRO A 85 15.01 -9.19 9.86
C PRO A 85 14.96 -8.32 11.11
N GLU A 86 16.02 -8.37 11.91
CA GLU A 86 16.18 -7.55 13.10
C GLU A 86 16.38 -6.08 12.71
N ARG A 87 15.60 -5.19 13.34
CA ARG A 87 15.81 -3.74 13.33
C ARG A 87 16.33 -3.31 14.69
N GLN A 88 17.32 -2.42 14.69
CA GLN A 88 17.77 -1.79 15.93
C GLN A 88 16.64 -0.92 16.51
N GLY A 89 16.55 -0.88 17.84
CA GLY A 89 15.53 -0.11 18.56
C GLY A 89 14.24 -0.87 18.88
N TYR A 90 14.16 -2.18 18.64
CA TYR A 90 12.98 -3.00 18.96
C TYR A 90 13.35 -4.24 19.81
N THR A 91 12.70 -4.42 20.97
CA THR A 91 12.91 -5.58 21.88
C THR A 91 12.08 -6.79 21.48
N TYR A 92 10.97 -6.58 20.79
CA TYR A 92 10.10 -7.65 20.31
C TYR A 92 9.91 -7.50 18.83
N GLN A 93 10.17 -8.58 18.09
CA GLN A 93 10.12 -8.60 16.64
C GLN A 93 9.66 -9.99 16.23
N GLU A 94 8.40 -10.12 15.81
CA GLU A 94 7.87 -11.39 15.34
C GLU A 94 6.87 -11.22 14.20
N TRP A 95 6.45 -12.34 13.64
CA TRP A 95 5.30 -12.38 12.75
C TRP A 95 4.01 -12.39 13.55
N ASN A 96 2.99 -11.65 13.11
CA ASN A 96 1.69 -11.62 13.78
C ASN A 96 0.86 -12.91 13.62
N TRP A 97 1.41 -13.95 12.99
CA TRP A 97 0.80 -15.26 12.82
C TRP A 97 1.74 -16.34 13.32
N SER A 98 1.18 -17.38 13.94
CA SER A 98 1.90 -18.63 14.15
C SER A 98 1.89 -19.46 12.87
N LEU A 99 2.91 -20.30 12.68
CA LEU A 99 2.94 -21.25 11.56
C LEU A 99 1.71 -22.18 11.56
N ALA A 100 1.19 -22.55 12.73
CA ALA A 100 0.00 -23.39 12.84
C ALA A 100 -1.24 -22.67 12.29
N ASP A 101 -1.41 -21.38 12.61
CA ASP A 101 -2.53 -20.58 12.12
C ASP A 101 -2.44 -20.36 10.60
N ILE A 102 -1.22 -20.12 10.09
CA ILE A 102 -0.97 -19.98 8.65
C ILE A 102 -1.41 -21.26 7.91
N LYS A 103 -1.04 -22.44 8.44
CA LYS A 103 -1.42 -23.73 7.84
C LYS A 103 -2.92 -24.02 7.92
N ALA A 104 -3.61 -23.49 8.93
CA ALA A 104 -5.02 -23.78 9.19
C ALA A 104 -6.00 -22.86 8.46
N TYR A 105 -5.61 -21.62 8.14
CA TYR A 105 -6.53 -20.58 7.67
C TYR A 105 -6.90 -20.68 6.18
N GLY A 106 -6.04 -21.28 5.34
CA GLY A 106 -6.24 -21.36 3.89
C GLY A 106 -5.74 -20.11 3.13
N PHE A 107 -5.55 -20.26 1.82
CA PHE A 107 -4.78 -19.33 0.96
C PHE A 107 -5.68 -18.54 0.01
N PRO A 108 -5.33 -17.29 -0.36
CA PRO A 108 -4.12 -16.50 -0.02
C PRO A 108 -4.06 -15.95 1.41
N LEU A 109 -2.84 -15.68 1.89
CA LEU A 109 -2.60 -15.10 3.23
C LEU A 109 -1.45 -14.07 3.22
N THR A 110 -1.50 -13.07 4.12
CA THR A 110 -0.42 -12.11 4.35
C THR A 110 -0.09 -12.04 5.83
N VAL A 111 1.19 -12.26 6.15
CA VAL A 111 1.77 -12.29 7.49
C VAL A 111 2.63 -11.04 7.65
N GLY A 112 2.40 -10.23 8.68
CA GLY A 112 3.09 -8.96 8.89
C GLY A 112 3.96 -8.95 10.13
N ALA A 113 5.02 -8.16 10.07
CA ALA A 113 5.92 -7.94 11.18
C ALA A 113 5.24 -7.13 12.31
N VAL A 114 5.36 -7.59 13.54
CA VAL A 114 5.04 -6.86 14.77
C VAL A 114 6.36 -6.46 15.41
N ARG A 115 6.50 -5.17 15.73
CA ARG A 115 7.70 -4.64 16.36
C ARG A 115 7.32 -3.81 17.58
N ILE A 116 7.85 -4.16 18.75
CA ILE A 116 7.71 -3.36 19.98
C ILE A 116 9.04 -2.64 20.21
N PRO A 117 9.04 -1.30 20.31
CA PRO A 117 10.24 -0.53 20.62
C PRO A 117 10.94 -1.04 21.88
N THR A 118 12.26 -0.88 21.94
CA THR A 118 13.10 -1.44 23.03
C THR A 118 12.68 -1.00 24.43
N ASP A 119 12.00 0.13 24.54
CA ASP A 119 11.53 0.70 25.80
C ASP A 119 10.04 0.39 26.10
N GLY A 120 9.34 -0.32 25.22
CA GLY A 120 7.93 -0.71 25.36
C GLY A 120 6.93 0.43 25.19
N LYS A 121 7.35 1.61 24.72
CA LYS A 121 6.51 2.81 24.66
C LYS A 121 6.10 3.15 23.24
N THR A 122 4.99 3.87 23.09
CA THR A 122 4.70 4.56 21.83
C THR A 122 5.48 5.87 21.79
N HIS A 123 6.22 6.08 20.71
CA HIS A 123 7.04 7.27 20.51
C HIS A 123 6.33 8.25 19.57
N ILE A 124 6.14 9.49 20.03
CA ILE A 124 5.67 10.59 19.21
C ILE A 124 6.72 11.69 19.26
N THR A 125 7.42 11.92 18.15
CA THR A 125 8.36 13.02 18.03
C THR A 125 7.63 14.27 17.59
N ILE A 126 7.82 15.37 18.33
CA ILE A 126 7.34 16.69 17.96
C ILE A 126 8.51 17.67 17.81
N ASP A 127 8.44 18.53 16.80
CA ASP A 127 9.40 19.61 16.57
C ASP A 127 8.72 20.98 16.75
N LEU A 128 9.05 21.67 17.85
CA LEU A 128 8.55 23.02 18.16
C LEU A 128 9.48 24.08 17.58
N LEU A 129 9.07 24.67 16.46
CA LEU A 129 9.89 25.58 15.65
C LEU A 129 9.96 27.04 16.17
N TYR A 130 9.06 27.46 17.07
CA TYR A 130 8.98 28.85 17.52
C TYR A 130 9.03 28.96 19.05
N GLY A 131 9.85 29.90 19.54
CA GLY A 131 10.00 30.20 20.97
C GLY A 131 8.78 30.92 21.52
N GLY A 132 7.93 30.19 22.24
CA GLY A 132 6.76 30.68 22.95
C GLY A 132 6.12 29.54 23.73
N SER A 133 5.37 29.85 24.79
CA SER A 133 4.75 28.82 25.61
C SER A 133 3.65 28.10 24.82
N MET A 134 3.99 26.92 24.30
CA MET A 134 3.13 26.13 23.44
C MET A 134 2.40 25.06 24.23
N VAL A 135 1.15 24.81 23.85
CA VAL A 135 0.26 23.86 24.51
C VAL A 135 -0.01 22.70 23.57
N ALA A 136 0.51 21.53 23.93
CA ALA A 136 0.27 20.28 23.24
C ALA A 136 -0.95 19.58 23.86
N TRP A 137 -1.85 19.09 23.01
CA TRP A 137 -3.12 18.48 23.43
C TRP A 137 -3.13 17.01 23.05
N LEU A 138 -2.93 16.13 24.02
CA LEU A 138 -3.02 14.69 23.77
C LEU A 138 -4.42 14.20 24.13
N GLY A 139 -5.13 13.68 23.13
CA GLY A 139 -6.38 12.96 23.32
C GLY A 139 -6.09 11.46 23.38
N VAL A 140 -6.35 10.84 24.54
CA VAL A 140 -6.17 9.40 24.75
C VAL A 140 -7.48 8.82 25.25
N SER A 141 -8.01 7.75 24.67
CA SER A 141 -9.12 7.04 25.31
C SER A 141 -8.59 5.99 26.27
N ILE A 142 -8.80 6.20 27.57
CA ILE A 142 -8.41 5.27 28.63
C ILE A 142 -9.51 4.20 28.76
N MET A 143 -9.16 2.93 28.57
CA MET A 143 -10.09 1.83 28.81
C MET A 143 -10.21 1.49 30.30
N ALA A 144 -11.30 0.84 30.70
CA ALA A 144 -11.54 0.48 32.09
C ALA A 144 -10.41 -0.41 32.63
N GLY A 145 -9.77 0.02 33.73
CA GLY A 145 -8.67 -0.71 34.38
C GLY A 145 -7.27 -0.41 33.80
N GLN A 146 -7.17 0.46 32.80
CA GLN A 146 -5.88 0.85 32.22
C GLN A 146 -5.26 2.04 32.97
N GLN A 147 -3.97 1.96 33.25
CA GLN A 147 -3.14 3.11 33.62
C GLN A 147 -2.28 3.47 32.42
N ILE A 148 -2.28 4.76 32.06
CA ILE A 148 -1.47 5.31 30.98
C ILE A 148 -0.61 6.40 31.57
N THR A 149 0.70 6.29 31.39
CA THR A 149 1.66 7.31 31.81
C THR A 149 2.22 7.98 30.57
N VAL A 150 2.28 9.31 30.56
CA VAL A 150 2.86 10.08 29.47
C VAL A 150 4.11 10.77 29.97
N GLU A 151 5.24 10.51 29.32
CA GLU A 151 6.48 11.26 29.49
C GLU A 151 6.54 12.28 28.35
N TRP A 152 6.59 13.58 28.68
CA TRP A 152 6.44 14.64 27.68
C TRP A 152 7.75 15.02 26.97
N GLY A 153 8.87 14.35 27.29
CA GLY A 153 10.17 14.63 26.68
C GLY A 153 10.86 15.91 27.17
N ASP A 154 10.24 16.69 28.07
CA ASP A 154 10.84 17.85 28.75
C ASP A 154 11.23 17.57 30.21
N GLY A 155 11.24 16.29 30.59
CA GLY A 155 11.52 15.82 31.95
C GLY A 155 10.28 15.75 32.85
N THR A 156 9.10 16.13 32.36
CA THR A 156 7.84 15.97 33.10
C THR A 156 7.10 14.69 32.70
N THR A 157 6.32 14.16 33.65
CA THR A 157 5.49 12.97 33.48
C THR A 157 4.09 13.23 34.01
N GLU A 158 3.07 12.67 33.37
CA GLU A 158 1.67 12.77 33.79
C GLU A 158 0.97 11.42 33.69
N ASP A 159 0.39 10.95 34.80
CA ASP A 159 -0.50 9.80 34.83
C ASP A 159 -1.90 10.24 34.38
N LEU A 160 -2.40 9.64 33.31
CA LEU A 160 -3.67 10.06 32.72
C LEU A 160 -4.85 9.62 33.61
N THR A 161 -5.53 10.59 34.20
CA THR A 161 -6.78 10.40 34.95
C THR A 161 -8.03 10.76 34.15
N THR A 162 -7.85 11.38 32.98
CA THR A 162 -8.91 11.77 32.06
C THR A 162 -8.46 11.55 30.61
N ASN A 163 -9.42 11.43 29.69
CA ASN A 163 -9.14 11.17 28.28
C ASN A 163 -8.54 12.37 27.51
N ARG A 164 -8.30 13.50 28.18
CA ARG A 164 -7.79 14.71 27.57
C ARG A 164 -6.79 15.39 28.49
N VAL A 165 -5.53 15.37 28.10
CA VAL A 165 -4.47 16.07 28.82
C VAL A 165 -3.81 17.13 27.97
N THR A 166 -3.26 18.12 28.66
CA THR A 166 -2.76 19.34 28.07
C THR A 166 -1.40 19.62 28.68
N HIS A 167 -0.36 19.59 27.86
CA HIS A 167 1.00 19.84 28.31
C HIS A 167 1.55 21.13 27.73
N ARG A 168 2.32 21.88 28.52
CA ARG A 168 2.85 23.18 28.13
C ARG A 168 4.37 23.16 28.10
N TYR A 169 4.94 23.27 26.90
CA TYR A 169 6.40 23.37 26.72
C TYR A 169 6.88 24.79 26.97
N ALA A 170 7.97 24.93 27.71
CA ALA A 170 8.54 26.22 28.11
C ALA A 170 9.45 26.84 27.04
N SER A 171 10.01 26.03 26.13
CA SER A 171 10.95 26.46 25.09
C SER A 171 10.65 25.78 23.74
N ALA A 172 11.21 26.33 22.67
CA ALA A 172 11.31 25.62 21.38
C ALA A 172 12.31 24.46 21.50
N GLY A 173 12.13 23.43 20.68
CA GLY A 173 12.96 22.22 20.73
C GLY A 173 12.28 21.02 20.07
N GLN A 174 13.05 19.96 19.90
CA GLN A 174 12.55 18.63 19.59
C GLN A 174 12.22 17.93 20.90
N TYR A 175 11.03 17.35 20.99
CA TYR A 175 10.57 16.58 22.15
C TYR A 175 10.08 15.22 21.68
N GLU A 176 10.35 14.21 22.51
CA GLU A 176 9.83 12.87 22.31
C GLU A 176 8.82 12.59 23.41
N ILE A 177 7.55 12.47 23.01
CA ILE A 177 6.48 12.06 23.91
C ILE A 177 6.46 10.54 23.91
N LEU A 178 6.61 9.96 25.11
CA LEU A 178 6.57 8.53 25.32
C LEU A 178 5.30 8.17 26.06
N ILE A 179 4.45 7.34 25.46
CA ILE A 179 3.22 6.86 26.08
C ILE A 179 3.48 5.42 26.54
N ASP A 180 3.58 5.24 27.86
CA ASP A 180 3.60 3.92 28.48
C ASP A 180 2.16 3.44 28.61
N SER A 181 1.78 2.58 27.68
CA SER A 181 0.52 1.87 27.70
C SER A 181 0.78 0.42 27.35
N ASN A 182 0.95 -0.44 28.37
CA ASN A 182 1.01 -1.89 28.21
C ASN A 182 -0.30 -2.51 27.65
N GLN A 183 -1.26 -1.69 27.21
CA GLN A 183 -2.58 -2.07 26.66
C GLN A 183 -3.02 -1.07 25.57
N ARG A 184 -4.06 -1.43 24.79
CA ARG A 184 -4.60 -0.64 23.67
C ARG A 184 -4.97 0.80 24.09
N PHE A 185 -4.77 1.81 23.27
CA PHE A 185 -5.18 3.19 23.58
C PHE A 185 -5.52 3.97 22.31
N LEU A 186 -6.41 4.96 22.40
CA LEU A 186 -6.89 5.66 21.20
C LEU A 186 -6.34 7.07 21.11
N LEU A 187 -5.61 7.38 20.04
CA LEU A 187 -5.26 8.76 19.71
C LEU A 187 -6.45 9.44 19.01
N ASN A 188 -7.08 10.43 19.66
CA ASN A 188 -8.25 11.16 19.14
C ASN A 188 -8.02 12.68 19.04
N PRO A 189 -7.73 13.23 17.85
CA PRO A 189 -7.80 14.65 17.58
C PRO A 189 -9.25 15.01 17.25
N PHE A 190 -10.04 15.35 18.26
CA PHE A 190 -11.40 15.83 18.02
C PHE A 190 -11.43 17.03 17.06
N SER A 191 -12.51 17.07 16.29
CA SER A 191 -12.86 17.93 15.13
C SER A 191 -12.73 19.46 15.26
N GLN A 192 -12.12 19.98 16.31
CA GLN A 192 -11.84 21.42 16.47
C GLN A 192 -10.41 21.74 16.96
N ASN A 193 -9.56 20.74 17.21
CA ASN A 193 -8.26 20.96 17.85
C ASN A 193 -7.10 20.99 16.83
N ARG A 194 -6.63 22.20 16.50
CA ARG A 194 -5.63 22.47 15.42
C ARG A 194 -4.17 22.47 15.86
N TYR A 195 -3.85 22.23 17.14
CA TYR A 195 -2.55 22.67 17.69
C TYR A 195 -1.49 21.60 17.90
N MET A 196 -1.82 20.31 17.98
CA MET A 196 -0.80 19.24 18.01
C MET A 196 -0.35 18.73 16.62
N PRO A 197 -1.23 18.60 15.59
CA PRO A 197 -0.90 17.89 14.36
C PRO A 197 0.35 18.44 13.66
N TYR A 198 0.43 19.76 13.50
CA TYR A 198 1.48 20.40 12.71
C TYR A 198 2.90 20.15 13.22
N PHE A 199 3.09 19.82 14.50
CA PHE A 199 4.42 19.66 15.07
C PHE A 199 4.89 18.21 15.11
N ILE A 200 4.00 17.24 14.90
CA ILE A 200 4.37 15.81 14.85
C ILE A 200 5.23 15.58 13.62
N THR A 201 6.44 15.05 13.81
CA THR A 201 7.35 14.72 12.71
C THR A 201 7.53 13.23 12.51
N LYS A 202 7.43 12.43 13.57
CA LYS A 202 7.46 10.96 13.51
C LYS A 202 6.51 10.35 14.53
N ALA A 203 5.91 9.21 14.21
CA ALA A 203 5.12 8.42 15.14
C ALA A 203 5.39 6.92 14.98
N ASP A 204 5.76 6.25 16.06
CA ASP A 204 5.85 4.78 16.14
C ASP A 204 4.81 4.28 17.14
N ILE A 205 3.70 3.77 16.61
CA ILE A 205 2.57 3.31 17.41
C ILE A 205 2.81 1.84 17.77
N GLY A 206 3.66 1.61 18.77
CA GLY A 206 4.14 0.26 19.12
C GLY A 206 3.08 -0.72 19.64
N LEU A 207 1.87 -0.27 20.00
CA LEU A 207 0.77 -1.10 20.50
C LEU A 207 -0.60 -0.55 20.06
N HIS A 208 -1.49 -1.48 19.70
CA HIS A 208 -2.87 -1.33 19.23
C HIS A 208 -3.53 0.07 19.46
N CYS A 209 -3.59 0.92 18.42
CA CYS A 209 -4.35 2.17 18.40
C CYS A 209 -5.68 2.03 17.63
N ASP A 210 -6.87 2.09 18.25
CA ASP A 210 -8.06 2.40 17.44
C ASP A 210 -7.97 3.87 16.98
N CYS A 211 -7.28 4.04 15.86
CA CYS A 211 -6.97 5.30 15.21
C CYS A 211 -8.26 5.79 14.50
N ASN A 212 -9.11 6.46 15.30
CA ASN A 212 -10.43 6.97 14.91
C ASN A 212 -10.37 8.07 13.82
N THR A 213 -11.55 8.59 13.45
CA THR A 213 -11.72 9.64 12.43
C THR A 213 -10.72 10.78 12.61
N SER A 214 -9.80 10.88 11.65
CA SER A 214 -8.86 12.00 11.52
C SER A 214 -7.64 12.00 12.47
N THR A 215 -7.19 10.86 13.02
CA THR A 215 -6.08 10.78 14.01
C THR A 215 -4.81 11.57 13.68
N PHE A 216 -4.38 11.59 12.42
CA PHE A 216 -3.22 12.36 11.96
C PHE A 216 -3.60 13.44 10.96
N TYR A 217 -4.87 13.85 10.93
CA TYR A 217 -5.34 14.89 10.03
C TYR A 217 -4.54 16.17 10.26
N ASN A 218 -3.99 16.71 9.16
CA ASN A 218 -3.24 17.95 9.11
C ASN A 218 -1.96 17.92 9.95
N CYS A 219 -1.39 16.72 10.15
CA CYS A 219 -0.02 16.57 10.61
C CYS A 219 0.97 16.93 9.50
N ALA A 220 1.03 18.22 9.14
CA ALA A 220 1.74 18.67 7.94
C ALA A 220 3.25 18.37 7.96
N ASN A 221 3.85 18.20 9.15
CA ASN A 221 5.26 17.86 9.32
C ASN A 221 5.52 16.37 9.55
N LEU A 222 4.49 15.51 9.62
CA LEU A 222 4.66 14.06 9.81
C LEU A 222 5.38 13.48 8.60
N GLU A 223 6.60 12.98 8.78
CA GLU A 223 7.41 12.43 7.70
C GLU A 223 7.28 10.91 7.57
N GLU A 224 7.17 10.23 8.71
CA GLU A 224 7.21 8.78 8.86
C GLU A 224 6.19 8.34 9.91
N ILE A 225 5.43 7.29 9.60
CA ILE A 225 4.54 6.61 10.55
C ILE A 225 4.60 5.10 10.36
N SER A 226 4.69 4.38 11.48
CA SER A 226 4.54 2.93 11.55
C SER A 226 3.20 2.60 12.20
N ILE A 227 2.37 1.79 11.51
CA ILE A 227 1.04 1.40 12.00
C ILE A 227 1.03 -0.11 12.24
N PRO A 228 0.73 -0.58 13.46
CA PRO A 228 0.64 -2.01 13.74
C PRO A 228 -0.61 -2.64 13.12
N MET A 229 -0.61 -3.97 12.99
CA MET A 229 -1.74 -4.72 12.42
C MET A 229 -3.00 -4.68 13.30
N ASN A 230 -4.16 -4.85 12.66
CA ASN A 230 -5.53 -4.88 13.20
C ASN A 230 -6.21 -3.54 13.50
N GLU A 231 -5.66 -2.40 13.03
CA GLU A 231 -6.33 -1.12 13.23
C GLU A 231 -7.25 -0.72 12.08
N SER A 232 -8.48 -0.35 12.43
CA SER A 232 -9.38 0.34 11.53
C SER A 232 -8.93 1.78 11.37
N LEU A 233 -8.14 2.03 10.33
CA LEU A 233 -7.78 3.38 9.92
C LEU A 233 -9.00 4.06 9.30
N SER A 234 -9.48 5.11 9.94
CA SER A 234 -10.62 5.88 9.47
C SER A 234 -10.36 6.59 8.13
N ALA A 235 -11.44 6.96 7.45
CA ALA A 235 -11.41 7.51 6.10
C ALA A 235 -10.58 8.79 5.94
N ALA A 236 -10.29 9.59 6.97
CA ALA A 236 -9.55 10.86 6.84
C ALA A 236 -8.27 10.92 7.71
N THR A 237 -7.78 9.76 8.13
CA THR A 237 -6.69 9.64 9.12
C THR A 237 -5.44 10.44 8.74
N PHE A 238 -5.05 10.49 7.47
CA PHE A 238 -3.79 11.11 7.02
C PHE A 238 -3.98 12.32 6.10
N ASP A 239 -5.19 12.85 5.98
CA ASP A 239 -5.44 14.02 5.14
C ASP A 239 -4.58 15.21 5.57
N ASN A 240 -3.95 15.90 4.63
CA ASN A 240 -3.05 17.04 4.83
C ASN A 240 -1.74 16.71 5.58
N CYS A 241 -1.30 15.45 5.66
CA CYS A 241 0.05 15.08 6.06
C CYS A 241 1.08 15.40 4.96
N ASN A 242 1.31 16.70 4.72
CA ASN A 242 2.08 17.19 3.57
C ASN A 242 3.52 16.67 3.49
N SER A 243 4.14 16.30 4.61
CA SER A 243 5.52 15.80 4.69
C SER A 243 5.65 14.28 4.66
N LEU A 244 4.53 13.53 4.71
CA LEU A 244 4.55 12.07 4.81
C LEU A 244 5.16 11.50 3.52
N LYS A 245 6.25 10.73 3.63
CA LYS A 245 7.04 10.27 2.48
C LYS A 245 6.60 8.90 1.96
N SER A 246 6.24 8.01 2.87
CA SER A 246 5.87 6.62 2.58
C SER A 246 4.89 6.12 3.62
N ILE A 247 4.02 5.20 3.22
CA ILE A 247 3.17 4.48 4.17
C ILE A 247 2.90 3.06 3.71
N THR A 248 2.65 2.21 4.68
CA THR A 248 2.20 0.84 4.46
C THR A 248 0.87 0.60 5.11
N ILE A 249 -0.04 0.08 4.31
CA ILE A 249 -1.37 -0.31 4.73
C ILE A 249 -1.33 -1.78 5.14
N PRO A 250 -1.62 -2.10 6.41
CA PRO A 250 -1.68 -3.49 6.87
C PRO A 250 -2.68 -4.32 6.08
N SER A 251 -2.40 -5.61 5.88
CA SER A 251 -3.32 -6.56 5.20
C SER A 251 -4.62 -6.82 5.93
N THR A 252 -4.65 -6.53 7.23
CA THR A 252 -5.84 -6.63 8.08
C THR A 252 -6.76 -5.41 7.93
N SER A 253 -6.32 -4.35 7.25
CA SER A 253 -7.14 -3.15 7.08
C SER A 253 -8.31 -3.41 6.13
N ALA A 254 -9.52 -3.09 6.59
CA ALA A 254 -10.74 -3.22 5.78
C ALA A 254 -10.79 -2.23 4.59
N SER A 255 -10.11 -1.09 4.72
CA SER A 255 -10.05 -0.06 3.68
C SER A 255 -8.75 0.74 3.76
N VAL A 256 -8.35 1.34 2.63
CA VAL A 256 -7.27 2.31 2.57
C VAL A 256 -7.77 3.66 3.13
N PRO A 257 -7.12 4.24 4.15
CA PRO A 257 -7.47 5.55 4.67
C PRO A 257 -7.17 6.65 3.63
N SER A 258 -7.80 7.81 3.73
CA SER A 258 -7.46 8.93 2.84
C SER A 258 -6.11 9.57 3.23
N PHE A 259 -5.40 9.94 2.18
CA PHE A 259 -4.13 10.64 2.09
C PHE A 259 -4.28 11.94 1.28
N LYS A 260 -5.48 12.53 1.28
CA LYS A 260 -5.75 13.73 0.49
C LYS A 260 -4.75 14.80 0.87
N THR A 261 -4.09 15.37 -0.13
CA THR A 261 -3.04 16.40 -0.03
C THR A 261 -1.78 15.98 0.71
N CYS A 262 -1.46 14.69 0.83
CA CYS A 262 -0.13 14.23 1.23
C CYS A 262 0.91 14.50 0.12
N ARG A 263 1.31 15.76 -0.04
CA ARG A 263 2.10 16.21 -1.21
C ARG A 263 3.47 15.53 -1.35
N SER A 264 4.08 15.10 -0.24
CA SER A 264 5.37 14.41 -0.23
C SER A 264 5.28 12.88 -0.33
N LEU A 265 4.06 12.30 -0.36
CA LEU A 265 3.86 10.86 -0.39
C LEU A 265 4.36 10.29 -1.72
N LYS A 266 5.39 9.44 -1.66
CA LYS A 266 6.06 8.84 -2.83
C LYS A 266 5.65 7.39 -3.02
N THR A 267 5.54 6.64 -1.94
CA THR A 267 5.29 5.20 -1.95
C THR A 267 4.15 4.85 -1.01
N VAL A 268 3.24 4.00 -1.50
CA VAL A 268 2.15 3.42 -0.72
C VAL A 268 2.23 1.92 -0.95
N SER A 269 2.54 1.16 0.09
CA SER A 269 2.43 -0.29 0.02
C SER A 269 1.02 -0.70 0.40
N LEU A 270 0.33 -1.34 -0.53
CA LEU A 270 -1.03 -1.86 -0.34
C LEU A 270 -0.96 -3.37 -0.13
N PRO A 271 -1.91 -3.94 0.62
CA PRO A 271 -2.01 -5.38 0.72
C PRO A 271 -2.36 -6.00 -0.62
N LYS A 272 -1.99 -7.27 -0.81
CA LYS A 272 -2.21 -7.99 -2.07
C LYS A 272 -3.67 -8.40 -2.30
N ASN A 273 -4.44 -8.51 -1.22
CA ASN A 273 -5.87 -8.83 -1.26
C ASN A 273 -6.72 -7.59 -1.57
N ASP A 274 -8.00 -7.81 -1.84
CA ASP A 274 -8.93 -6.74 -2.11
C ASP A 274 -9.08 -5.83 -0.89
N ILE A 275 -8.87 -4.53 -1.13
CA ILE A 275 -9.02 -3.51 -0.11
C ILE A 275 -9.84 -2.37 -0.70
N ALA A 276 -10.85 -1.93 0.04
CA ALA A 276 -11.69 -0.83 -0.41
C ALA A 276 -10.91 0.49 -0.37
N PHE A 277 -11.13 1.35 -1.35
CA PHE A 277 -10.67 2.74 -1.31
C PHE A 277 -11.84 3.67 -1.02
N ALA A 278 -11.55 4.80 -0.39
CA ALA A 278 -12.51 5.88 -0.25
C ALA A 278 -12.49 6.80 -1.49
N ILE A 279 -13.51 7.64 -1.60
CA ILE A 279 -13.52 8.75 -2.56
C ILE A 279 -12.32 9.66 -2.25
N SER A 280 -11.60 10.09 -3.29
CA SER A 280 -10.44 11.00 -3.17
C SER A 280 -9.27 10.51 -2.31
N THR A 281 -9.10 9.20 -2.09
CA THR A 281 -8.05 8.65 -1.19
C THR A 281 -6.66 9.24 -1.42
N PHE A 282 -6.21 9.46 -2.66
CA PHE A 282 -4.91 10.08 -2.96
C PHE A 282 -5.04 11.44 -3.65
N GLU A 283 -6.15 12.15 -3.49
CA GLU A 283 -6.36 13.45 -4.14
C GLU A 283 -5.20 14.42 -3.78
N SER A 284 -4.54 14.99 -4.78
CA SER A 284 -3.41 15.92 -4.65
C SER A 284 -2.16 15.34 -3.96
N CYS A 285 -1.93 14.03 -4.03
CA CYS A 285 -0.64 13.41 -3.69
C CYS A 285 0.39 13.67 -4.79
N GLN A 286 1.05 14.83 -4.73
CA GLN A 286 1.88 15.35 -5.82
C GLN A 286 3.20 14.59 -6.06
N SER A 287 3.64 13.73 -5.14
CA SER A 287 4.92 13.01 -5.24
C SER A 287 4.81 11.53 -5.66
N ILE A 288 3.60 10.97 -5.77
CA ILE A 288 3.39 9.59 -6.21
C ILE A 288 3.74 9.51 -7.70
N LYS A 289 4.77 8.72 -8.04
CA LYS A 289 5.21 8.53 -9.44
C LYS A 289 4.64 7.30 -10.11
N ARG A 290 4.39 6.26 -9.32
CA ARG A 290 3.85 4.97 -9.75
C ARG A 290 2.83 4.52 -8.72
N PHE A 291 1.78 3.88 -9.18
CA PHE A 291 0.75 3.30 -8.33
C PHE A 291 0.31 1.97 -8.95
N SER A 292 0.16 0.96 -8.10
CA SER A 292 -0.28 -0.37 -8.48
C SER A 292 -1.55 -0.69 -7.71
N PHE A 293 -2.62 -1.00 -8.44
CA PHE A 293 -3.87 -1.42 -7.83
C PHE A 293 -3.76 -2.83 -7.24
N PRO A 294 -4.53 -3.14 -6.18
CA PRO A 294 -4.80 -4.51 -5.76
C PRO A 294 -5.39 -5.32 -6.91
N LYS A 295 -5.17 -6.64 -6.89
CA LYS A 295 -5.43 -7.50 -8.04
C LYS A 295 -6.89 -7.56 -8.47
N ASN A 296 -7.83 -7.63 -7.53
CA ASN A 296 -9.27 -7.74 -7.86
C ASN A 296 -10.02 -6.43 -7.59
N GLN A 297 -9.34 -5.28 -7.76
CA GLN A 297 -10.00 -4.00 -7.72
C GLN A 297 -11.04 -3.91 -8.85
N THR A 298 -12.32 -3.82 -8.50
CA THR A 298 -13.43 -3.76 -9.48
C THR A 298 -13.82 -2.34 -9.84
N VAL A 299 -13.71 -1.42 -8.89
CA VAL A 299 -14.10 0.00 -9.05
C VAL A 299 -12.90 0.91 -8.81
N ILE A 300 -12.66 1.84 -9.72
CA ILE A 300 -11.76 2.97 -9.50
C ILE A 300 -12.61 4.16 -9.06
N TYR A 301 -12.53 4.49 -7.77
CA TYR A 301 -13.43 5.44 -7.14
C TYR A 301 -13.24 6.89 -7.58
N ARG A 302 -14.31 7.67 -7.39
CA ARG A 302 -14.35 9.10 -7.73
C ARG A 302 -13.16 9.82 -7.11
N GLY A 303 -12.42 10.55 -7.95
CA GLY A 303 -11.29 11.37 -7.51
C GLY A 303 -10.09 10.63 -6.93
N LEU A 304 -10.01 9.29 -7.03
CA LEU A 304 -9.04 8.44 -6.32
C LEU A 304 -7.61 8.99 -6.32
N MET A 305 -7.11 9.45 -7.46
CA MET A 305 -5.77 10.03 -7.63
C MET A 305 -5.82 11.43 -8.27
N LYS A 306 -6.95 12.13 -8.13
CA LYS A 306 -7.14 13.47 -8.73
C LYS A 306 -6.00 14.42 -8.34
N GLY A 307 -5.28 14.99 -9.30
CA GLY A 307 -4.21 15.96 -9.06
C GLY A 307 -2.88 15.34 -8.63
N CYS A 308 -2.69 14.03 -8.77
CA CYS A 308 -1.38 13.37 -8.63
C CYS A 308 -0.45 13.76 -9.79
N ALA A 309 0.11 14.97 -9.71
CA ALA A 309 0.81 15.61 -10.82
C ALA A 309 2.11 14.91 -11.28
N SER A 310 2.73 14.08 -10.43
CA SER A 310 3.95 13.33 -10.77
C SER A 310 3.71 11.90 -11.24
N LEU A 311 2.45 11.43 -11.28
CA LEU A 311 2.12 10.07 -11.70
C LEU A 311 2.47 9.90 -13.19
N GLN A 312 3.38 8.98 -13.52
CA GLN A 312 3.97 8.90 -14.87
C GLN A 312 3.25 7.92 -15.80
N SER A 313 2.82 6.80 -15.24
CA SER A 313 2.16 5.71 -15.96
C SER A 313 1.16 5.04 -15.05
N LEU A 314 0.07 4.56 -15.62
CA LEU A 314 -0.98 3.88 -14.90
C LEU A 314 -1.31 2.57 -15.60
N PHE A 315 -1.45 1.50 -14.83
CA PHE A 315 -1.91 0.20 -15.31
C PHE A 315 -3.25 -0.10 -14.67
N ILE A 316 -4.28 -0.34 -15.48
CA ILE A 316 -5.61 -0.71 -15.02
C ILE A 316 -5.70 -2.24 -15.01
N PRO A 317 -5.95 -2.89 -13.85
CA PRO A 317 -6.01 -4.34 -13.77
C PRO A 317 -7.28 -4.89 -14.45
N GLU A 318 -7.22 -6.15 -14.85
CA GLU A 318 -8.27 -6.86 -15.61
C GLU A 318 -9.65 -6.80 -14.94
N SER A 319 -9.71 -6.80 -13.61
CA SER A 319 -10.95 -6.84 -12.83
C SER A 319 -11.75 -5.55 -12.84
N VAL A 320 -11.18 -4.43 -13.32
CA VAL A 320 -11.86 -3.13 -13.28
C VAL A 320 -13.01 -3.11 -14.27
N SER A 321 -14.22 -2.93 -13.76
CA SER A 321 -15.46 -2.81 -14.53
C SER A 321 -16.05 -1.39 -14.49
N GLU A 322 -15.58 -0.54 -13.57
CA GLU A 322 -16.07 0.83 -13.42
C GLU A 322 -14.94 1.81 -13.08
N ILE A 323 -14.92 2.95 -13.78
CA ILE A 323 -14.06 4.10 -13.50
C ILE A 323 -14.94 5.32 -13.26
N GLN A 324 -14.91 5.84 -12.03
CA GLN A 324 -15.76 6.93 -11.58
C GLN A 324 -15.18 8.31 -11.89
N ASP A 325 -16.02 9.34 -11.76
CA ASP A 325 -15.73 10.72 -12.11
C ASP A 325 -14.38 11.20 -11.53
N SER A 326 -13.61 11.90 -12.36
CA SER A 326 -12.37 12.57 -11.95
C SER A 326 -11.29 11.67 -11.32
N ALA A 327 -11.37 10.33 -11.46
CA ALA A 327 -10.43 9.38 -10.85
C ALA A 327 -8.95 9.76 -11.04
N PHE A 328 -8.57 10.19 -12.24
CA PHE A 328 -7.21 10.67 -12.58
C PHE A 328 -7.21 12.10 -13.13
N TYR A 329 -8.23 12.89 -12.79
CA TYR A 329 -8.31 14.28 -13.25
C TYR A 329 -7.07 15.07 -12.84
N ASN A 330 -6.49 15.84 -13.75
CA ASN A 330 -5.30 16.68 -13.50
C ASN A 330 -4.02 15.89 -13.11
N CYS A 331 -3.93 14.59 -13.45
CA CYS A 331 -2.68 13.82 -13.41
C CYS A 331 -1.79 14.16 -14.61
N ARG A 332 -1.15 15.32 -14.59
CA ARG A 332 -0.49 15.94 -15.76
C ARG A 332 0.74 15.21 -16.32
N ALA A 333 1.38 14.35 -15.52
CA ALA A 333 2.55 13.60 -15.96
C ALA A 333 2.21 12.21 -16.55
N VAL A 334 0.92 11.82 -16.57
CA VAL A 334 0.51 10.52 -17.10
C VAL A 334 0.56 10.57 -18.62
N ASN A 335 1.62 10.01 -19.20
CA ASN A 335 1.78 9.95 -20.65
C ASN A 335 0.98 8.81 -21.28
N SER A 336 0.73 7.74 -20.53
CA SER A 336 -0.03 6.58 -20.99
C SER A 336 -0.80 5.91 -19.87
N ILE A 337 -1.98 5.41 -20.20
CA ILE A 337 -2.76 4.47 -19.39
C ILE A 337 -2.80 3.14 -20.12
N ASP A 338 -2.32 2.11 -19.46
CA ASP A 338 -2.35 0.74 -19.96
C ASP A 338 -3.67 0.08 -19.56
N LEU A 339 -4.52 -0.14 -20.56
CA LEU A 339 -5.82 -0.82 -20.49
C LEU A 339 -5.74 -2.25 -21.06
N SER A 340 -4.54 -2.72 -21.45
CA SER A 340 -4.38 -3.98 -22.19
C SER A 340 -4.72 -5.23 -21.38
N ALA A 341 -4.82 -5.12 -20.05
CA ALA A 341 -5.28 -6.21 -19.21
C ALA A 341 -6.79 -6.43 -19.25
N LEU A 342 -7.57 -5.41 -19.63
CA LEU A 342 -9.04 -5.48 -19.62
C LEU A 342 -9.57 -6.46 -20.67
N THR A 343 -10.55 -7.25 -20.27
CA THR A 343 -11.28 -8.20 -21.14
C THR A 343 -12.63 -7.66 -21.61
N SER A 344 -13.07 -6.52 -21.05
CA SER A 344 -14.28 -5.80 -21.46
C SER A 344 -14.10 -4.29 -21.27
N VAL A 345 -14.91 -3.49 -21.95
CA VAL A 345 -14.87 -2.02 -21.81
C VAL A 345 -15.55 -1.64 -20.49
N PRO A 346 -14.84 -1.04 -19.52
CA PRO A 346 -15.42 -0.64 -18.24
C PRO A 346 -16.35 0.54 -18.43
N THR A 347 -17.35 0.66 -17.56
CA THR A 347 -18.19 1.88 -17.51
C THR A 347 -17.32 3.07 -17.10
N LEU A 348 -17.47 4.18 -17.80
CA LEU A 348 -16.79 5.43 -17.46
C LEU A 348 -17.82 6.49 -17.08
N GLU A 349 -17.86 6.86 -15.80
CA GLU A 349 -18.88 7.79 -15.28
C GLU A 349 -18.76 9.19 -15.92
N SER A 350 -17.53 9.62 -16.22
CA SER A 350 -17.27 10.92 -16.82
C SER A 350 -15.91 10.94 -17.53
N THR A 351 -15.83 11.68 -18.64
CA THR A 351 -14.58 11.84 -19.41
C THR A 351 -13.48 12.56 -18.62
N SER A 352 -13.83 13.28 -17.55
CA SER A 352 -12.90 13.90 -16.60
C SER A 352 -12.01 12.89 -15.87
N ALA A 353 -12.42 11.63 -15.79
CA ALA A 353 -11.70 10.59 -15.07
C ALA A 353 -10.37 10.24 -15.75
N ILE A 354 -10.26 10.47 -17.07
CA ILE A 354 -9.07 10.20 -17.86
C ILE A 354 -8.25 11.50 -18.03
N PRO A 355 -6.92 11.49 -17.79
CA PRO A 355 -6.08 12.65 -18.03
C PRO A 355 -6.14 13.08 -19.49
N THR A 356 -6.13 14.39 -19.74
CA THR A 356 -6.39 14.98 -21.06
C THR A 356 -5.41 14.53 -22.15
N ASP A 357 -4.14 14.32 -21.80
CA ASP A 357 -3.07 14.06 -22.77
C ASP A 357 -2.58 12.59 -22.78
N ALA A 358 -3.14 11.75 -21.92
CA ALA A 358 -2.71 10.35 -21.83
C ALA A 358 -3.08 9.56 -23.09
N VAL A 359 -2.14 8.78 -23.61
CA VAL A 359 -2.38 7.75 -24.63
C VAL A 359 -3.00 6.53 -23.96
N LEU A 360 -4.04 5.96 -24.56
CA LEU A 360 -4.73 4.78 -24.05
C LEU A 360 -4.26 3.54 -24.82
N LEU A 361 -3.60 2.63 -24.12
CA LEU A 361 -3.05 1.41 -24.71
C LEU A 361 -4.01 0.25 -24.51
N VAL A 362 -4.46 -0.37 -25.61
CA VAL A 362 -5.43 -1.46 -25.60
C VAL A 362 -4.82 -2.75 -26.17
N ARG A 363 -5.37 -3.90 -25.78
CA ARG A 363 -4.80 -5.22 -26.08
C ARG A 363 -4.69 -5.54 -27.58
N ASN A 364 -5.76 -5.35 -28.33
CA ASN A 364 -5.88 -5.82 -29.70
C ASN A 364 -6.91 -4.99 -30.48
N ALA A 365 -7.07 -5.29 -31.77
CA ALA A 365 -7.99 -4.59 -32.66
C ALA A 365 -9.46 -4.73 -32.24
N GLU A 366 -9.85 -5.87 -31.67
CA GLU A 366 -11.22 -6.10 -31.18
C GLU A 366 -11.54 -5.18 -30.01
N MET A 367 -10.69 -5.14 -28.98
CA MET A 367 -10.84 -4.23 -27.84
C MET A 367 -10.77 -2.77 -28.28
N LEU A 368 -9.89 -2.42 -29.22
CA LEU A 368 -9.82 -1.06 -29.78
C LEU A 368 -11.16 -0.65 -30.40
N ALA A 369 -11.77 -1.52 -31.23
CA ALA A 369 -13.06 -1.24 -31.84
C ALA A 369 -14.20 -1.16 -30.80
N ALA A 370 -14.16 -2.01 -29.76
CA ALA A 370 -15.12 -1.98 -28.67
C ALA A 370 -15.06 -0.65 -27.89
N PHE A 371 -13.86 -0.20 -27.51
CA PHE A 371 -13.65 1.08 -26.84
C PHE A 371 -14.09 2.28 -27.71
N GLN A 372 -13.78 2.26 -29.01
CA GLN A 372 -14.17 3.34 -29.93
C GLN A 372 -15.69 3.42 -30.15
N SER A 373 -16.39 2.30 -30.02
CA SER A 373 -17.85 2.22 -30.19
C SER A 373 -18.63 2.54 -28.90
N ALA A 374 -17.99 2.40 -27.74
CA ALA A 374 -18.61 2.68 -26.45
C ALA A 374 -18.83 4.19 -26.26
N ALA A 375 -20.06 4.59 -25.92
CA ALA A 375 -20.47 6.00 -25.84
C ALA A 375 -19.53 6.80 -24.91
N ASP A 376 -19.23 6.26 -23.73
CA ASP A 376 -18.44 6.95 -22.70
C ASP A 376 -16.95 7.07 -23.08
N TRP A 377 -16.48 6.24 -24.02
CA TRP A 377 -15.06 6.16 -24.41
C TRP A 377 -14.78 6.73 -25.80
N SER A 378 -15.80 6.86 -26.64
CA SER A 378 -15.70 7.30 -28.04
C SER A 378 -14.94 8.63 -28.23
N SER A 379 -15.04 9.55 -27.26
CA SER A 379 -14.31 10.83 -27.27
C SER A 379 -12.79 10.68 -27.21
N PHE A 380 -12.28 9.49 -26.85
CA PHE A 380 -10.85 9.19 -26.74
C PHE A 380 -10.31 8.39 -27.91
N ALA A 381 -11.12 8.09 -28.94
CA ALA A 381 -10.74 7.24 -30.07
C ALA A 381 -9.40 7.65 -30.72
N ALA A 382 -9.15 8.95 -30.87
CA ALA A 382 -7.91 9.48 -31.45
C ALA A 382 -6.66 9.26 -30.57
N ARG A 383 -6.83 8.92 -29.29
CA ARG A 383 -5.76 8.68 -28.31
C ARG A 383 -5.55 7.20 -28.02
N MET A 384 -6.34 6.32 -28.63
CA MET A 384 -6.26 4.88 -28.42
C MET A 384 -5.37 4.22 -29.46
N GLN A 385 -4.52 3.30 -29.03
CA GLN A 385 -3.69 2.48 -29.91
C GLN A 385 -3.44 1.10 -29.31
N ILE A 386 -3.18 0.13 -30.17
CA ILE A 386 -2.78 -1.21 -29.74
C ILE A 386 -1.40 -1.12 -29.11
N GLY A 387 -1.26 -1.67 -27.90
CA GLY A 387 -0.02 -1.62 -27.13
C GLY A 387 -0.25 -1.94 -25.66
N GLY A 388 0.76 -1.69 -24.83
CA GLY A 388 0.72 -2.02 -23.41
C GLY A 388 1.26 -3.41 -23.11
N LYS A 389 1.18 -3.79 -21.83
CA LYS A 389 1.82 -5.00 -21.29
C LYS A 389 1.25 -6.31 -21.87
N TYR A 390 -0.02 -6.33 -22.25
CA TYR A 390 -0.73 -7.51 -22.73
C TYR A 390 -1.14 -7.38 -24.20
N ALA A 391 -0.42 -6.58 -25.00
CA ALA A 391 -0.74 -6.40 -26.42
C ALA A 391 -0.55 -7.70 -27.21
N GLU A 392 -1.51 -8.01 -28.08
CA GLU A 392 -1.42 -9.10 -29.04
C GLU A 392 -0.91 -8.52 -30.36
N THR A 393 0.21 -9.05 -30.85
CA THR A 393 0.85 -8.64 -32.11
C THR A 393 0.13 -9.15 -33.34
#